data_AF-A0A423H1Z6-F1
#
_entry.id   AF-A0A423H1Z6-F1
#
_cell.length_a   1.000
_cell.length_b   1.000
_cell.length_c   1.000
_cell.angle_alpha   90.00
_cell.angle_beta   90.00
_cell.angle_gamma   90.00
#
_symmetry.space_group_name_H-M   'P 1'
#
loop_
_entity.id
_entity.type
_entity.pdbx_description
1 polymer ?
#
loop_
_entity_poly.entity_id
_entity_poly.type
_entity_poly.pdbx_seq_one_letter_code
_entity_poly.pdbx_strand_id
1 'polypeptide(L)'
;MIIKADQKAGWQKIGSVISEYTNKGFVIDVSGTWCFNTNERDGRTCEADGRSGAGNYWPMKVPGETSYILHDQDAVLGELVGRIGNNGTPFRIGKHLSGVFDASDVGKDIFVSMNHGWYTVNSDGTIEVGIRIKPDPLPDPVQEGEKRKEEYWSGHLHEKDWNH
;
A
#
# COMPACT_ATOMS: atom_id res chain seq x y z
N MET A 1 -9.60 -6.73 1.42
CA MET A 1 -9.37 -7.54 2.65
C MET A 1 -8.77 -6.61 3.69
N ILE A 2 -9.19 -6.71 4.96
CA ILE A 2 -8.61 -5.94 6.08
C ILE A 2 -7.85 -6.91 6.96
N ILE A 3 -6.60 -6.57 7.30
CA ILE A 3 -5.72 -7.38 8.14
C ILE A 3 -5.22 -6.52 9.29
N LYS A 4 -5.13 -7.12 10.48
CA LYS A 4 -4.52 -6.48 11.64
C LYS A 4 -3.02 -6.78 11.65
N ALA A 5 -2.21 -5.76 11.46
CA ALA A 5 -0.77 -5.84 11.61
C ALA A 5 -0.40 -5.67 13.09
N ASP A 6 0.13 -6.75 13.68
CA ASP A 6 0.65 -6.80 15.04
C ASP A 6 2.17 -6.51 15.04
N GLN A 7 2.59 -5.56 15.87
CA GLN A 7 3.97 -5.15 16.08
C GLN A 7 4.92 -6.29 16.50
N LYS A 8 4.42 -7.33 17.17
CA LYS A 8 5.23 -8.48 17.64
C LYS A 8 5.40 -9.57 16.59
N ALA A 9 4.61 -9.54 15.52
CA ALA A 9 4.61 -10.59 14.50
C ALA A 9 5.69 -10.40 13.41
N GLY A 10 6.43 -9.30 13.43
CA GLY A 10 7.42 -8.99 12.39
C GLY A 10 6.74 -8.77 11.04
N TRP A 11 7.25 -9.42 9.99
CA TRP A 11 6.67 -9.36 8.64
C TRP A 11 5.40 -10.19 8.53
N GLN A 12 4.29 -9.54 8.22
CA GLN A 12 2.97 -10.16 8.12
C GLN A 12 2.48 -10.11 6.68
N LYS A 13 2.07 -11.26 6.14
CA LYS A 13 1.52 -11.36 4.79
C LYS A 13 0.15 -10.70 4.75
N ILE A 14 -0.04 -9.77 3.80
CA ILE A 14 -1.32 -9.09 3.57
C ILE A 14 -2.01 -9.43 2.26
N GLY A 15 -1.32 -10.16 1.39
CA GLY A 15 -1.84 -10.56 0.10
C GLY A 15 -0.76 -11.20 -0.76
N SER A 16 -1.12 -11.52 -2.00
CA SER A 16 -0.22 -12.03 -3.03
C SER A 16 -0.52 -11.31 -4.34
N VAL A 17 0.52 -11.04 -5.13
CA VAL A 17 0.38 -10.48 -6.47
C VAL A 17 0.07 -11.63 -7.43
N ILE A 18 -1.10 -11.58 -8.08
CA ILE A 18 -1.50 -12.56 -9.09
C ILE A 18 -1.33 -11.98 -10.50
N SER A 19 -1.28 -12.84 -11.51
CA SER A 19 -1.07 -12.46 -12.92
C SER A 19 -2.04 -11.36 -13.39
N GLU A 20 -3.27 -11.40 -12.93
CA GLU A 20 -4.37 -10.49 -13.26
C GLU A 20 -4.19 -9.08 -12.71
N TYR A 21 -3.22 -8.88 -11.80
CA TYR A 21 -2.87 -7.58 -11.22
C TYR A 21 -1.70 -6.91 -11.94
N THR A 22 -1.06 -7.59 -12.88
CA THR A 22 0.06 -7.02 -13.65
C THR A 22 -0.39 -5.77 -14.38
N ASN A 23 0.38 -4.69 -14.28
CA ASN A 23 0.07 -3.36 -14.83
C ASN A 23 -1.18 -2.69 -14.22
N LYS A 24 -1.82 -3.30 -13.21
CA LYS A 24 -2.92 -2.67 -12.48
C LYS A 24 -2.36 -1.88 -11.31
N GLY A 25 -3.04 -0.77 -11.03
CA GLY A 25 -2.76 0.00 -9.84
C GLY A 25 -3.18 -0.76 -8.59
N PHE A 26 -2.57 -0.43 -7.46
CA PHE A 26 -3.04 -0.85 -6.14
C PHE A 26 -3.19 0.36 -5.22
N VAL A 27 -3.98 0.18 -4.18
CA VAL A 27 -4.12 1.09 -3.05
C VAL A 27 -4.00 0.27 -1.77
N ILE A 28 -3.15 0.75 -0.86
CA ILE A 28 -3.10 0.31 0.53
C ILE A 28 -3.59 1.48 1.38
N ASP A 29 -4.70 1.26 2.08
CA ASP A 29 -5.25 2.18 3.07
C ASP A 29 -5.01 1.63 4.45
N VAL A 30 -4.63 2.51 5.37
CA VAL A 30 -4.17 2.11 6.70
C VAL A 30 -4.84 2.98 7.76
N SER A 31 -5.35 2.34 8.80
CA SER A 31 -6.05 3.02 9.91
C SER A 31 -5.71 2.42 11.27
N GLY A 32 -5.96 3.21 12.31
CA GLY A 32 -5.68 2.83 13.69
C GLY A 32 -4.33 3.32 14.19
N THR A 33 -4.03 2.97 15.43
CA THR A 33 -2.87 3.44 16.17
C THR A 33 -2.22 2.29 16.92
N TRP A 34 -0.91 2.40 17.13
CA TRP A 34 -0.16 1.47 17.98
C TRP A 34 0.87 2.25 18.80
N CYS A 35 1.43 1.61 19.83
CA CYS A 35 2.38 2.22 20.73
C CYS A 35 3.69 1.43 20.74
N PHE A 36 4.79 2.06 20.34
CA PHE A 36 6.11 1.43 20.33
C PHE A 36 6.84 1.48 21.68
N ASN A 37 6.32 2.24 22.65
CA ASN A 37 6.78 2.22 24.04
C ASN A 37 5.64 2.59 25.01
N THR A 38 5.03 1.58 25.64
CA THR A 38 3.86 1.74 26.52
C THR A 38 4.15 2.48 27.83
N ASN A 39 5.41 2.59 28.24
CA ASN A 39 5.81 3.39 29.40
C ASN A 39 5.66 4.90 29.17
N GLU A 40 5.64 5.33 27.91
CA GLU A 40 5.51 6.72 27.49
C GLU A 40 4.33 6.87 26.52
N ARG A 41 3.22 6.14 26.75
CA ARG A 41 2.12 5.96 25.79
C ARG A 41 1.67 7.25 25.11
N ASP A 42 1.45 8.31 25.88
CA ASP A 42 0.98 9.61 25.34
C ASP A 42 1.93 10.21 24.30
N GLY A 43 3.24 9.94 24.41
CA GLY A 43 4.27 10.42 23.48
C GLY A 43 4.72 9.38 22.45
N ARG A 44 4.21 8.15 22.50
CA ARG A 44 4.71 7.00 21.72
C ARG A 44 3.61 6.24 20.98
N THR A 45 2.34 6.56 21.24
CA THR A 45 1.25 6.14 20.38
C THR A 45 1.33 6.89 19.05
N CYS A 46 1.27 6.17 17.94
CA CYS A 46 1.35 6.72 16.59
C CYS A 46 0.48 5.95 15.60
N GLU A 47 0.19 6.61 14.49
CA GLU A 47 -0.47 6.07 13.32
C GLU A 47 0.59 5.50 12.34
N ALA A 48 0.14 5.00 11.20
CA ALA A 48 0.96 4.31 10.23
C ALA A 48 2.08 5.16 9.58
N ASP A 49 2.03 6.48 9.67
CA ASP A 49 3.08 7.39 9.21
C ASP A 49 4.14 7.67 10.29
N GLY A 50 4.10 6.95 11.42
CA GLY A 50 5.00 7.19 12.55
C GLY A 50 4.76 8.56 13.17
N ARG A 51 3.50 9.02 13.21
CA ARG A 51 3.11 10.29 13.83
C ARG A 51 1.89 10.10 14.72
N SER A 52 1.79 10.85 15.81
CA SER A 52 0.58 10.88 16.65
C SER A 52 -0.40 11.94 16.16
N GLY A 53 -1.69 11.65 16.31
CA GLY A 53 -2.76 12.65 16.21
C GLY A 53 -2.97 13.49 17.48
N ALA A 54 -2.22 13.24 18.56
CA ALA A 54 -2.40 13.88 19.86
C ALA A 54 -1.08 14.21 20.59
N GLY A 55 -1.09 15.30 21.37
CA GLY A 55 -0.11 15.60 22.43
C GLY A 55 1.30 16.01 21.99
N ASN A 56 2.29 15.73 22.85
CA ASN A 56 3.71 16.09 22.73
C ASN A 56 4.52 15.06 21.89
N TYR A 57 3.92 14.50 20.84
CA TYR A 57 4.60 13.51 20.03
C TYR A 57 5.74 14.13 19.22
N TRP A 58 6.92 13.49 19.27
CA TRP A 58 8.07 13.85 18.45
C TRP A 58 8.46 12.67 17.57
N PRO A 59 8.43 12.81 16.24
CA PRO A 59 8.84 11.73 15.35
C PRO A 59 10.30 11.40 15.57
N MET A 60 10.57 10.13 15.90
CA MET A 60 11.93 9.63 16.12
C MET A 60 12.51 9.18 14.79
N LYS A 61 13.33 10.03 14.18
CA LYS A 61 14.06 9.69 12.95
C LYS A 61 15.09 8.60 13.22
N VAL A 62 15.23 7.64 12.31
CA VAL A 62 16.18 6.51 12.41
C VAL A 62 17.10 6.35 11.17
N PRO A 63 17.66 7.44 10.60
CA PRO A 63 18.49 7.34 9.40
C PRO A 63 19.82 6.64 9.69
N GLY A 64 20.20 5.67 8.84
CA GLY A 64 21.44 4.91 8.96
C GLY A 64 21.45 3.87 10.09
N GLU A 65 20.38 3.80 10.90
CA GLU A 65 20.28 2.87 12.01
C GLU A 65 19.86 1.47 11.52
N THR A 66 20.84 0.63 11.19
CA THR A 66 20.64 -0.70 10.58
C THR A 66 19.88 -1.70 11.45
N SER A 67 19.62 -1.35 12.71
CA SER A 67 18.74 -2.11 13.61
C SER A 67 17.25 -1.96 13.29
N TYR A 68 16.87 -1.00 12.43
CA TYR A 68 15.51 -0.79 11.95
C TYR A 68 15.32 -1.30 10.52
N ILE A 69 14.11 -1.75 10.21
CA ILE A 69 13.75 -2.31 8.91
C ILE A 69 13.96 -1.29 7.80
N LEU A 70 13.49 -0.06 8.03
CA LEU A 70 13.70 1.08 7.15
C LEU A 70 14.52 2.12 7.91
N HIS A 71 15.60 2.57 7.29
CA HIS A 71 16.59 3.47 7.89
C HIS A 71 17.19 4.43 6.84
N ASP A 72 16.42 4.79 5.82
CA ASP A 72 16.78 5.86 4.88
C ASP A 72 16.58 7.25 5.53
N GLN A 73 16.90 8.32 4.79
CA GLN A 73 17.05 9.69 5.33
C GLN A 73 15.84 10.22 6.12
N ASP A 74 14.63 9.80 5.74
CA ASP A 74 13.38 10.23 6.36
C ASP A 74 12.68 9.11 7.13
N ALA A 75 13.38 7.99 7.42
CA ALA A 75 12.78 6.88 8.14
C ALA A 75 12.41 7.31 9.57
N VAL A 76 11.22 6.88 10.00
CA VAL A 76 10.67 7.19 11.32
C VAL A 76 10.36 5.89 12.04
N LEU A 77 10.83 5.77 13.28
CA LEU A 77 10.39 4.73 14.19
C LEU A 77 8.88 4.84 14.40
N GLY A 78 8.16 3.75 14.19
CA GLY A 78 6.70 3.75 14.32
C GLY A 78 5.96 3.57 13.00
N GLU A 79 6.60 3.90 11.87
CA GLU A 79 5.91 3.90 10.57
C GLU A 79 5.62 2.48 10.06
N LEU A 80 4.51 2.30 9.36
CA LEU A 80 4.22 1.05 8.67
C LEU A 80 5.03 0.98 7.38
N VAL A 81 5.76 -0.12 7.23
CA VAL A 81 6.57 -0.40 6.04
C VAL A 81 6.07 -1.65 5.33
N GLY A 82 6.30 -1.69 4.03
CA GLY A 82 5.95 -2.80 3.16
C GLY A 82 7.16 -3.43 2.51
N ARG A 83 7.00 -4.64 2.00
CA ARG A 83 7.89 -5.25 1.00
C ARG A 83 7.09 -6.20 0.11
N ILE A 84 7.58 -6.40 -1.11
CA ILE A 84 7.03 -7.38 -2.06
C ILE A 84 8.03 -8.52 -2.21
N GLY A 85 7.59 -9.74 -1.89
CA GLY A 85 8.41 -10.93 -1.78
C GLY A 85 9.20 -11.02 -0.47
N ASN A 86 9.68 -12.23 -0.17
CA ASN A 86 10.39 -12.53 1.09
C ASN A 86 11.69 -11.75 1.27
N ASN A 87 12.32 -11.31 0.17
CA ASN A 87 13.58 -10.58 0.14
C ASN A 87 13.45 -9.21 -0.56
N GLY A 88 12.22 -8.69 -0.72
CA GLY A 88 12.01 -7.38 -1.33
C GLY A 88 12.60 -6.25 -0.50
N THR A 89 13.06 -5.20 -1.17
CA THR A 89 13.49 -3.97 -0.52
C THR A 89 12.32 -3.34 0.24
N PRO A 90 12.49 -3.02 1.53
CA PRO A 90 11.45 -2.33 2.29
C PRO A 90 11.11 -0.96 1.70
N PHE A 91 9.84 -0.57 1.75
CA PHE A 91 9.34 0.74 1.34
C PHE A 91 8.35 1.31 2.36
N ARG A 92 8.19 2.63 2.38
CA ARG A 92 7.18 3.30 3.22
C ARG A 92 5.77 3.04 2.71
N ILE A 93 4.84 2.71 3.60
CA ILE A 93 3.41 2.70 3.30
C ILE A 93 2.76 3.97 3.84
N GLY A 94 3.00 4.31 5.11
CA GLY A 94 2.29 5.40 5.76
C GLY A 94 0.79 5.10 5.90
N LYS A 95 -0.04 6.14 5.88
CA LYS A 95 -1.51 6.03 5.97
C LYS A 95 -2.19 5.59 4.67
N HIS A 96 -1.55 5.92 3.55
CA HIS A 96 -2.07 5.65 2.22
C HIS A 96 -0.91 5.51 1.25
N LEU A 97 -0.87 4.40 0.52
CA LEU A 97 0.07 4.17 -0.56
C LEU A 97 -0.69 3.74 -1.81
N SER A 98 -0.31 4.28 -2.96
CA SER A 98 -0.76 3.75 -4.23
C SER A 98 0.41 3.56 -5.18
N GLY A 99 0.35 2.51 -5.98
CA GLY A 99 1.40 2.14 -6.92
C GLY A 99 0.84 1.26 -8.03
N VAL A 100 1.73 0.61 -8.77
CA VAL A 100 1.42 -0.36 -9.82
C VAL A 100 2.25 -1.61 -9.55
N PHE A 101 1.69 -2.80 -9.79
CA PHE A 101 2.47 -4.04 -9.73
C PHE A 101 3.17 -4.29 -11.05
N ASP A 102 4.47 -4.58 -10.97
CA ASP A 102 5.27 -4.97 -12.13
C ASP A 102 5.09 -6.45 -12.45
N ALA A 103 5.34 -6.83 -13.71
CA ALA A 103 5.32 -8.23 -14.14
C ALA A 103 6.29 -9.10 -13.32
N SER A 104 7.38 -8.51 -12.83
CA SER A 104 8.33 -9.19 -11.95
C SER A 104 7.78 -9.52 -10.57
N ASP A 105 6.65 -8.94 -10.16
CA ASP A 105 6.05 -9.17 -8.84
C ASP A 105 5.05 -10.32 -8.79
N VAL A 106 4.63 -10.83 -9.94
CA VAL A 106 3.69 -11.94 -10.04
C VAL A 106 4.18 -13.15 -9.25
N GLY A 107 3.30 -13.70 -8.42
CA GLY A 107 3.57 -14.82 -7.53
C GLY A 107 4.26 -14.45 -6.21
N LYS A 108 4.63 -13.17 -6.00
CA LYS A 108 5.20 -12.70 -4.73
C LYS A 108 4.11 -12.33 -3.73
N ASP A 109 4.43 -12.56 -2.47
CA ASP A 109 3.60 -12.14 -1.34
C ASP A 109 3.89 -10.69 -0.96
N ILE A 110 2.86 -9.97 -0.54
CA ILE A 110 2.97 -8.60 -0.02
C ILE A 110 3.01 -8.70 1.49
N PHE A 111 4.04 -8.11 2.10
CA PHE A 111 4.21 -8.11 3.55
C PHE A 111 4.20 -6.69 4.09
N VAL A 112 3.74 -6.56 5.33
CA VAL A 112 3.85 -5.33 6.12
C VAL A 112 4.52 -5.60 7.46
N SER A 113 5.14 -4.58 8.02
CA SER A 113 5.66 -4.61 9.38
C SER A 113 5.68 -3.20 9.96
N MET A 114 5.72 -3.11 11.28
CA MET A 114 6.04 -1.85 11.95
C MET A 114 7.54 -1.60 11.84
N ASN A 115 7.95 -0.39 11.46
CA ASN A 115 9.35 0.01 11.49
C ASN A 115 9.80 0.18 12.93
N HIS A 116 10.22 -0.93 13.50
CA HIS A 116 10.46 -1.09 14.93
C HIS A 116 11.72 -1.93 15.11
N GLY A 117 12.71 -1.37 15.78
CA GLY A 117 13.98 -2.03 16.05
C GLY A 117 13.82 -3.18 17.06
N TRP A 118 14.89 -3.96 17.24
CA TRP A 118 14.87 -5.16 18.09
C TRP A 118 14.80 -4.89 19.61
N TYR A 119 14.84 -3.64 20.06
CA TYR A 119 15.09 -3.28 21.47
C TYR A 119 13.84 -2.95 22.30
N THR A 120 12.65 -2.95 21.70
CA THR A 120 11.45 -2.35 22.31
C THR A 120 10.48 -3.43 22.79
N VAL A 121 10.74 -3.89 24.01
CA VAL A 121 10.01 -4.98 24.70
C VAL A 121 8.60 -4.58 25.17
N ASN A 122 8.30 -3.28 25.23
CA ASN A 122 7.05 -2.74 25.76
C ASN A 122 6.22 -2.06 24.66
N SER A 123 5.76 -2.81 23.67
CA SER A 123 4.93 -2.30 22.57
C SER A 123 3.59 -3.04 22.44
N ASP A 124 2.54 -2.29 22.09
CA ASP A 124 1.18 -2.81 21.92
C ASP A 124 0.35 -2.06 20.86
N GLY A 125 -0.86 -2.56 20.63
CA GLY A 125 -1.79 -2.03 19.62
C GLY A 125 -1.65 -2.73 18.27
N THR A 126 -2.58 -2.45 17.37
CA THR A 126 -2.58 -3.02 16.02
C THR A 126 -2.98 -1.95 15.03
N ILE A 127 -2.43 -2.02 13.83
CA ILE A 127 -2.90 -1.21 12.70
C ILE A 127 -3.74 -2.08 11.78
N GLU A 128 -4.83 -1.51 11.28
CA GLU A 128 -5.67 -2.14 10.26
C GLU A 128 -5.18 -1.75 8.87
N VAL A 129 -4.92 -2.75 8.03
CA VAL A 129 -4.38 -2.59 6.68
C VAL A 129 -5.37 -3.15 5.67
N GLY A 130 -5.86 -2.28 4.80
CA GLY A 130 -6.72 -2.62 3.68
C GLY A 130 -5.97 -2.55 2.36
N ILE A 131 -5.99 -3.63 1.57
CA ILE A 131 -5.47 -3.62 0.19
C ILE A 131 -6.60 -3.76 -0.82
N ARG A 132 -6.54 -2.93 -1.87
CA ARG A 132 -7.47 -2.91 -2.99
C ARG A 132 -6.69 -2.77 -4.30
N ILE A 133 -7.09 -3.53 -5.31
CA ILE A 133 -6.57 -3.37 -6.67
C ILE A 133 -7.39 -2.26 -7.31
N LYS A 134 -6.73 -1.24 -7.86
CA LYS A 134 -7.41 -0.27 -8.72
C LYS A 134 -7.90 -1.06 -9.93
N PRO A 135 -9.19 -0.97 -10.30
CA PRO A 135 -9.59 -1.43 -11.63
C PRO A 135 -8.67 -0.77 -12.66
N ASP A 136 -8.52 -1.40 -13.83
CA ASP A 136 -7.84 -0.77 -14.98
C ASP A 136 -8.26 0.70 -15.05
N PRO A 137 -7.34 1.65 -15.36
CA PRO A 137 -7.75 3.02 -15.55
C PRO A 137 -9.01 2.99 -16.41
N LEU A 138 -10.11 3.56 -15.90
CA LEU A 138 -11.34 3.66 -16.66
C LEU A 138 -10.92 4.13 -18.05
N PRO A 139 -11.32 3.44 -19.15
CA PRO A 139 -10.94 3.88 -20.48
C PRO A 139 -11.25 5.37 -20.53
N ASP A 140 -10.26 6.17 -20.97
CA ASP A 140 -10.45 7.61 -21.06
C ASP A 140 -11.81 7.86 -21.72
N PRO A 141 -12.69 8.72 -21.17
CA PRO A 141 -14.00 8.95 -21.77
C PRO A 141 -13.90 9.42 -23.23
N VAL A 142 -12.70 9.87 -23.64
CA VAL A 142 -12.33 10.16 -25.03
C VAL A 142 -12.21 8.88 -25.89
N GLN A 143 -11.58 7.81 -25.41
CA GLN A 143 -11.40 6.55 -26.15
C GLN A 143 -12.71 5.79 -26.34
N GLU A 144 -13.63 5.84 -25.38
CA GLU A 144 -14.96 5.21 -25.53
C GLU A 144 -15.86 6.01 -26.49
N GLY A 145 -15.70 7.34 -26.53
CA GLY A 145 -16.38 8.21 -27.49
C GLY A 145 -15.90 8.02 -28.94
N GLU A 146 -14.62 7.71 -29.15
CA GLU A 146 -14.07 7.43 -30.48
C GLU A 146 -14.43 6.01 -30.97
N LYS A 147 -14.36 4.98 -30.11
CA LYS A 147 -14.83 3.63 -30.45
C LYS A 147 -16.30 3.58 -30.84
N ARG A 148 -17.18 4.30 -30.11
CA ARG A 148 -18.61 4.38 -30.48
C ARG A 148 -18.84 5.11 -31.80
N LYS A 149 -17.99 6.08 -32.17
CA LYS A 149 -18.08 6.73 -33.48
C LYS A 149 -17.65 5.77 -34.59
N GLU A 150 -16.55 5.05 -34.42
CA GLU A 150 -16.11 4.06 -35.41
C GLU A 150 -17.14 2.95 -35.63
N GLU A 151 -17.72 2.40 -34.56
CA GLU A 151 -18.79 1.38 -34.66
C GLU A 151 -20.08 1.91 -35.32
N TYR A 152 -20.44 3.18 -35.05
CA TYR A 152 -21.61 3.81 -35.68
C TYR A 152 -21.40 4.04 -37.18
N TRP A 153 -20.20 4.43 -37.60
CA TRP A 153 -19.85 4.64 -39.02
C TRP A 153 -19.62 3.33 -39.77
N SER A 154 -19.06 2.29 -39.14
CA SER A 154 -18.91 0.98 -39.77
C SER A 154 -20.24 0.22 -39.90
N GLY A 155 -21.18 0.42 -38.97
CA GLY A 155 -22.53 -0.15 -39.05
C GLY A 155 -23.43 0.53 -40.09
N HIS A 156 -23.28 1.85 -40.30
CA HIS A 156 -24.07 2.59 -41.30
C HIS A 156 -23.60 2.45 -42.75
N LEU A 157 -22.38 1.94 -42.98
CA LEU A 157 -21.85 1.72 -44.34
C LEU A 157 -22.27 0.38 -44.97
N HIS A 158 -22.95 -0.50 -44.23
CA HIS A 158 -23.37 -1.81 -44.73
C HIS A 158 -24.87 -1.96 -45.04
N GLU A 159 -25.68 -0.89 -44.92
CA GLU A 159 -27.14 -0.95 -45.05
C GLU A 159 -27.71 -0.26 -46.30
N LYS A 160 -26.90 0.00 -47.34
CA LYS A 160 -27.37 0.66 -48.57
C LYS A 160 -27.29 -0.13 -49.88
N ASP A 161 -27.02 -1.43 -49.84
CA ASP A 161 -26.95 -2.26 -51.07
C ASP A 161 -28.02 -3.36 -51.16
N TRP A 162 -29.23 -3.11 -50.65
CA TRP A 162 -30.40 -3.94 -50.99
C TRP A 162 -31.66 -3.08 -51.07
N ASN A 163 -31.95 -2.53 -52.26
CA ASN A 163 -33.26 -2.64 -52.91
C ASN A 163 -33.38 -1.79 -54.19
N HIS A 164 -33.60 -2.51 -55.30
CA HIS A 164 -34.13 -2.12 -56.61
C HIS A 164 -33.19 -1.46 -57.62
#